data_AF-A0A2V9P6P4-F1
#
_entry.id   AF-A0A2V9P6P4-F1
#
_cell.length_a   1.000
_cell.length_b   1.000
_cell.length_c   1.000
_cell.angle_alpha   90.00
_cell.angle_beta   90.00
_cell.angle_gamma   90.00
#
_symmetry.space_group_name_H-M   'P 1'
#
loop_
_entity.id
_entity.type
_entity.pdbx_description
1 polymer ?
#
loop_
_entity_poly.entity_id
_entity_poly.type
_entity_poly.pdbx_seq_one_letter_code
_entity_poly.pdbx_strand_id
1 'polypeptide(L)'
;IANLDDAGRLSDLSASNLELKVEDAQSVLEVADTTTRLRRINELLNKEIEVLTVQQEINTQARADIDRSQREFYLRQQMKAIQTELGEGNELAEEIQQFREKIEAVKMPKPAEEEALRQLKKLERMHPDAAETATLRSWLEIITDLPWSKASKDNLDLHKAQRILDEDHYGLEKVKERIIAALAVRKLKEKPKGPILCLVGPPGVGKTSLGRSVARALGRKFMRLSLGGVHDEAEIRGHRRTYVGAMPGRIIQAIQQAGTNNPLIMLDEIDKVGADFRGDPSSALLE
;
A
#
# COMPACT_ATOMS: atom_id res chain seq x y z
N ILE A 1 -16.03 42.43 54.34
CA ILE A 1 -17.39 41.89 54.09
C ILE A 1 -18.22 41.79 55.38
N ALA A 2 -17.63 41.74 56.58
CA ALA A 2 -18.34 41.48 57.84
C ALA A 2 -19.12 42.66 58.50
N ASN A 3 -19.58 43.68 57.75
CA ASN A 3 -20.40 44.79 58.30
C ASN A 3 -21.26 45.43 57.18
N LEU A 4 -22.06 44.62 56.48
CA LEU A 4 -22.98 45.07 55.44
C LEU A 4 -24.39 44.57 55.77
N ASP A 5 -25.05 45.28 56.69
CA ASP A 5 -26.45 45.01 57.07
C ASP A 5 -27.47 45.55 56.06
N ASP A 6 -27.00 46.23 55.01
CA ASP A 6 -27.81 46.75 53.92
C ASP A 6 -27.63 45.88 52.65
N ALA A 7 -28.69 45.14 52.34
CA ALA A 7 -28.78 44.26 51.18
C ALA A 7 -28.56 45.01 49.85
N GLY A 8 -28.86 46.31 49.78
CA GLY A 8 -28.59 47.14 48.61
C GLY A 8 -27.09 47.36 48.39
N ARG A 9 -26.35 47.74 49.44
CA ARG A 9 -24.90 47.93 49.35
C ARG A 9 -24.15 46.64 49.06
N LEU A 10 -24.63 45.51 49.57
CA LEU A 10 -24.04 44.20 49.26
C LEU A 10 -24.19 43.86 47.78
N SER A 11 -25.35 44.18 47.20
CA SER A 11 -25.61 43.99 45.77
C SER A 11 -24.68 44.85 44.89
N ASP A 12 -24.51 46.13 45.22
CA ASP A 12 -23.65 47.05 44.47
C ASP A 12 -22.15 46.68 44.59
N LEU A 13 -21.72 46.23 45.78
CA LEU A 13 -20.35 45.75 46.00
C LEU A 13 -20.08 44.44 45.25
N SER A 14 -21.05 43.54 45.22
CA SER A 14 -20.90 42.26 44.50
C SER A 14 -20.83 42.50 42.99
N ALA A 15 -21.68 43.40 42.47
CA ALA A 15 -21.68 43.78 41.05
C ALA A 15 -20.40 44.51 40.62
N SER A 16 -19.79 45.34 41.48
CA SER A 16 -18.54 46.03 41.16
C SER A 16 -17.29 45.14 41.18
N ASN A 17 -17.34 44.01 41.90
CA ASN A 17 -16.26 43.03 41.91
C ASN A 17 -16.42 41.95 40.82
N LEU A 18 -17.55 41.94 40.13
CA LEU A 18 -17.76 41.14 38.93
C LEU A 18 -17.36 42.00 37.73
N GLU A 19 -16.52 41.47 36.83
CA GLU A 19 -16.19 42.12 35.55
C GLU A 19 -17.37 41.98 34.57
N LEU A 20 -18.52 42.54 34.94
CA LEU A 20 -19.75 42.45 34.16
C LEU A 20 -19.65 43.25 32.87
N LYS A 21 -20.31 42.76 31.82
CA LYS A 21 -20.57 43.57 30.63
C LYS A 21 -21.46 44.74 31.00
N VAL A 22 -21.29 45.85 30.28
CA VAL A 22 -22.00 47.12 30.52
C VAL A 22 -23.53 46.91 30.56
N GLU A 23 -24.05 46.06 29.69
CA GLU A 23 -25.47 45.70 29.60
C GLU A 23 -25.99 45.00 30.88
N ASP A 24 -25.21 44.05 31.42
CA ASP A 24 -25.58 43.32 32.63
C ASP A 24 -25.46 44.22 33.87
N ALA A 25 -24.41 45.04 33.95
CA ALA A 25 -24.23 46.03 35.01
C ALA A 25 -25.38 47.04 35.06
N GLN A 26 -25.83 47.52 33.89
CA GLN A 26 -26.99 48.41 33.77
C GLN A 26 -28.27 47.70 34.24
N SER A 27 -28.49 46.44 33.84
CA SER A 27 -29.67 45.67 34.23
C SER A 27 -29.80 45.49 35.75
N VAL A 28 -28.68 45.45 36.48
CA VAL A 28 -28.66 45.35 37.94
C VAL A 28 -29.01 46.69 38.60
N LEU A 29 -28.53 47.81 38.04
CA LEU A 29 -28.80 49.16 38.55
C LEU A 29 -30.25 49.61 38.35
N GLU A 30 -30.91 49.12 37.30
CA GLU A 30 -32.32 49.45 36.98
C GLU A 30 -33.33 48.78 37.92
N VAL A 31 -32.94 47.74 38.67
CA VAL A 31 -33.84 47.03 39.58
C VAL A 31 -33.92 47.76 40.92
N ALA A 32 -35.05 48.41 41.20
CA ALA A 32 -35.27 49.14 42.45
C ALA A 32 -35.51 48.23 43.67
N ASP A 33 -36.06 47.03 43.48
CA ASP A 33 -36.31 46.07 44.56
C ASP A 33 -35.05 45.30 44.95
N THR A 34 -34.63 45.43 46.20
CA THR A 34 -33.38 44.85 46.72
C THR A 34 -33.33 43.33 46.61
N THR A 35 -34.46 42.65 46.82
CA THR A 35 -34.54 41.18 46.75
C THR A 35 -34.36 40.69 45.32
N THR A 36 -35.00 41.36 44.37
CA THR A 36 -34.91 41.06 42.94
C THR A 36 -33.52 41.36 42.39
N ARG A 37 -32.88 42.44 42.85
CA ARG A 37 -31.51 42.80 42.48
C ARG A 37 -30.50 41.75 42.94
N LEU A 38 -30.62 41.25 44.18
CA LEU A 38 -29.75 40.19 44.69
C LEU A 38 -29.91 38.87 43.92
N ARG A 39 -31.14 38.50 43.54
CA ARG A 39 -31.37 37.32 42.69
C ARG A 39 -30.68 37.48 41.33
N ARG A 40 -30.78 38.66 40.73
CA ARG A 40 -30.15 38.94 39.44
C ARG A 40 -28.62 38.83 39.49
N ILE A 41 -28.00 39.36 40.55
CA ILE A 41 -26.55 39.21 40.76
C ILE A 41 -26.17 37.75 41.01
N ASN A 42 -26.99 36.99 41.75
CA ASN A 42 -26.75 35.57 41.96
C ASN A 42 -26.78 34.77 40.65
N GLU A 43 -27.71 35.08 39.74
CA GLU A 43 -27.74 34.49 38.40
C GLU A 43 -26.47 34.79 37.60
N LEU A 44 -26.00 36.04 37.63
CA LEU A 44 -24.77 36.46 36.93
C LEU A 44 -23.53 35.78 37.54
N LEU A 45 -23.46 35.68 38.86
CA LEU A 45 -22.41 34.94 39.58
C LEU A 45 -22.37 33.47 39.18
N ASN A 46 -23.52 32.81 39.13
CA ASN A 46 -23.57 31.39 38.76
C ASN A 46 -23.09 31.15 37.33
N LYS A 47 -23.46 32.03 36.39
CA LYS A 47 -22.94 31.97 35.01
C LYS A 47 -21.42 32.14 34.97
N GLU A 48 -20.88 33.08 35.74
CA GLU A 48 -19.44 33.31 35.79
C GLU A 48 -18.69 32.11 36.38
N ILE A 49 -19.23 31.51 37.43
CA ILE A 49 -18.69 30.27 38.02
C ILE A 49 -18.68 29.14 36.99
N GLU A 50 -19.74 29.00 36.18
CA GLU A 50 -19.83 27.97 35.14
C GLU A 50 -18.76 28.17 34.06
N VAL A 51 -18.56 29.41 33.60
CA VAL A 51 -17.51 29.77 32.63
C VAL A 51 -16.11 29.46 33.19
N LEU A 52 -15.83 29.88 34.43
CA LEU A 52 -14.54 29.62 35.08
C LEU A 52 -14.27 28.12 35.27
N THR A 53 -15.32 27.34 35.56
CA THR A 53 -15.21 25.88 35.71
C THR A 53 -14.80 25.22 34.39
N VAL A 54 -15.47 25.58 33.29
CA VAL A 54 -15.13 25.07 31.94
C VAL A 54 -13.70 25.47 31.57
N GLN A 55 -13.29 26.71 31.85
CA GLN A 55 -11.93 27.17 31.56
C GLN A 55 -10.87 26.38 32.35
N GLN A 56 -11.17 26.02 33.60
CA GLN A 56 -10.29 25.20 34.44
C GLN A 56 -10.20 23.75 33.94
N GLU A 57 -11.31 23.16 33.49
CA GLU A 57 -11.33 21.83 32.87
C GLU A 57 -10.49 21.79 31.59
N ILE A 58 -10.66 22.78 30.70
CA ILE A 58 -9.88 22.90 29.46
C ILE A 58 -8.37 23.00 29.78
N ASN A 59 -7.99 23.82 30.76
CA ASN A 59 -6.59 23.98 31.16
C ASN A 59 -6.01 22.69 31.76
N THR A 60 -6.81 21.93 32.52
CA THR A 60 -6.39 20.67 33.12
C THR A 60 -6.19 19.61 32.05
N GLN A 61 -7.10 19.51 31.09
CA GLN A 61 -7.01 18.59 29.96
C GLN A 61 -5.80 18.91 29.07
N ALA A 62 -5.59 20.18 28.72
CA ALA A 62 -4.44 20.61 27.92
C ALA A 62 -3.10 20.28 28.60
N ARG A 63 -2.99 20.47 29.93
CA ARG A 63 -1.80 20.07 30.69
C ARG A 63 -1.59 18.55 30.69
N ALA A 64 -2.65 17.76 30.87
CA ALA A 64 -2.56 16.30 30.83
C ALA A 64 -2.08 15.78 29.47
N ASP A 65 -2.55 16.39 28.38
CA ASP A 65 -2.13 16.04 27.01
C ASP A 65 -0.68 16.45 26.73
N ILE A 66 -0.23 17.61 27.23
CA ILE A 66 1.18 18.04 27.17
C ILE A 66 2.06 17.05 27.96
N ASP A 67 1.69 16.69 29.18
CA ASP A 67 2.46 15.73 29.99
C ASP A 67 2.52 14.34 29.34
N ARG A 68 1.41 13.89 28.74
CA ARG A 68 1.36 12.62 28.02
C ARG A 68 2.29 12.64 26.80
N SER A 69 2.25 13.70 26.00
CA SER A 69 3.08 13.84 24.81
C SER A 69 4.58 13.96 25.16
N GLN A 70 4.93 14.69 26.21
CA GLN A 70 6.31 14.75 26.72
C GLN A 70 6.79 13.40 27.25
N ARG A 71 5.94 12.68 28.00
CA ARG A 71 6.25 11.33 28.49
C ARG A 71 6.46 10.37 27.33
N GLU A 72 5.61 10.42 26.30
CA GLU A 72 5.76 9.58 25.11
C GLU A 72 7.05 9.91 24.33
N PHE A 73 7.38 11.19 24.17
CA PHE A 73 8.64 11.62 23.55
C PHE A 73 9.86 11.11 24.32
N TYR A 74 9.85 11.22 25.64
CA TYR A 74 10.93 10.73 26.51
C TYR A 74 11.08 9.21 26.45
N LEU A 75 9.98 8.46 26.51
CA LEU A 75 10.00 7.00 26.36
C LEU A 75 10.53 6.55 24.99
N ARG A 76 10.21 7.27 23.91
CA ARG A 76 10.77 6.99 22.58
C ARG A 76 12.28 7.25 22.51
N GLN A 77 12.76 8.31 23.15
CA GLN A 77 14.20 8.57 23.25
C GLN A 77 14.92 7.49 24.06
N GLN A 78 14.34 7.06 25.18
CA GLN A 78 14.88 5.95 25.98
C GLN A 78 14.89 4.63 25.19
N MET A 79 13.80 4.28 24.50
CA MET A 79 13.76 3.10 23.63
C MET A 79 14.85 3.13 22.56
N LYS A 80 15.09 4.28 21.94
CA LYS A 80 16.16 4.46 20.95
C LYS A 80 17.55 4.25 21.55
N ALA A 81 17.78 4.75 22.76
CA ALA A 81 19.03 4.55 23.49
C ALA A 81 19.22 3.07 23.89
N ILE A 82 18.17 2.42 24.42
CA ILE A 82 18.17 1.01 24.80
C ILE A 82 18.42 0.09 23.60
N GLN A 83 17.77 0.34 22.46
CA GLN A 83 18.01 -0.41 21.20
C GLN A 83 19.45 -0.28 20.69
N THR A 84 20.09 0.87 20.94
CA THR A 84 21.49 1.10 20.56
C THR A 84 22.45 0.34 21.48
N GLU A 85 22.15 0.27 22.79
CA GLU A 85 22.94 -0.44 23.80
C GLU A 85 22.78 -1.98 23.73
N LEU A 86 21.56 -2.47 23.43
CA LEU A 86 21.27 -3.92 23.35
C LEU A 86 21.80 -4.60 22.09
N GLY A 87 22.27 -3.85 21.10
CA GLY A 87 22.66 -4.40 19.80
C GLY A 87 21.50 -4.91 18.94
N GLU A 88 20.29 -5.06 19.50
CA GLU A 88 19.04 -5.41 18.80
C GLU A 88 18.58 -4.36 17.78
N GLY A 89 19.04 -3.11 17.93
CA GLY A 89 18.83 -2.06 16.93
C GLY A 89 19.50 -2.35 15.58
N ASN A 90 20.46 -3.28 15.51
CA ASN A 90 21.14 -3.63 14.27
C ASN A 90 20.26 -4.47 13.33
N GLU A 91 19.46 -5.43 13.80
CA GLU A 91 18.80 -6.37 12.87
C GLU A 91 17.76 -5.68 11.99
N LEU A 92 16.90 -4.83 12.58
CA LEU A 92 15.92 -4.07 11.80
C LEU A 92 16.62 -3.01 10.94
N ALA A 93 17.65 -2.33 11.46
CA ALA A 93 18.38 -1.33 10.68
C ALA A 93 19.13 -1.95 9.50
N GLU A 94 19.70 -3.14 9.70
CA GLU A 94 20.37 -3.94 8.69
C GLU A 94 19.35 -4.46 7.65
N GLU A 95 18.20 -4.96 8.08
CA GLU A 95 17.09 -5.35 7.19
C GLU A 95 16.65 -4.17 6.30
N ILE A 96 16.43 -3.00 6.89
CA ILE A 96 16.07 -1.78 6.16
C ILE A 96 17.16 -1.40 5.15
N GLN A 97 18.42 -1.47 5.55
CA GLN A 97 19.55 -1.16 4.69
C GLN A 97 19.66 -2.16 3.53
N GLN A 98 19.47 -3.46 3.78
CA GLN A 98 19.43 -4.49 2.75
C GLN A 98 18.31 -4.25 1.73
N PHE A 99 17.10 -3.90 2.18
CA PHE A 99 16.01 -3.55 1.27
C PHE A 99 16.32 -2.29 0.46
N ARG A 100 16.92 -1.27 1.08
CA ARG A 100 17.33 -0.05 0.36
C ARG A 100 18.32 -0.36 -0.76
N GLU A 101 19.36 -1.15 -0.47
CA GLU A 101 20.35 -1.59 -1.45
C GLU A 101 19.71 -2.41 -2.58
N LYS A 102 18.78 -3.32 -2.26
CA LYS A 102 18.04 -4.08 -3.28
C LYS A 102 17.21 -3.17 -4.18
N ILE A 103 16.48 -2.19 -3.61
CA ILE A 103 15.65 -1.25 -4.38
C ILE A 103 16.52 -0.49 -5.39
N GLU A 104 17.66 0.03 -4.94
CA GLU A 104 18.61 0.75 -5.80
C GLU A 104 19.24 -0.15 -6.87
N ALA A 105 19.60 -1.39 -6.53
CA ALA A 105 20.26 -2.32 -7.43
C ALA A 105 19.36 -2.76 -8.60
N VAL A 106 18.06 -2.93 -8.35
CA VAL A 106 17.13 -3.55 -9.30
C VAL A 106 16.65 -2.56 -10.37
N LYS A 107 16.87 -1.25 -10.15
CA LYS A 107 16.57 -0.15 -11.09
C LYS A 107 15.11 -0.15 -11.54
N MET A 108 14.22 0.04 -10.56
CA MET A 108 12.79 0.12 -10.79
C MET A 108 12.43 1.40 -11.59
N PRO A 109 11.32 1.41 -12.33
CA PRO A 109 10.76 2.65 -12.86
C PRO A 109 10.40 3.63 -11.73
N LYS A 110 10.52 4.94 -11.97
CA LYS A 110 10.27 5.98 -10.95
C LYS A 110 9.01 5.77 -10.10
N PRO A 111 7.82 5.48 -10.68
CA PRO A 111 6.61 5.31 -9.86
C PRO A 111 6.69 4.11 -8.90
N ALA A 112 7.36 3.03 -9.30
CA ALA A 112 7.54 1.84 -8.47
C ALA A 112 8.63 2.06 -7.40
N GLU A 113 9.71 2.75 -7.76
CA GLU A 113 10.80 3.12 -6.83
C GLU A 113 10.30 4.05 -5.72
N GLU A 114 9.56 5.11 -6.08
CA GLU A 114 8.96 6.05 -5.12
C GLU A 114 8.03 5.34 -4.13
N GLU A 115 7.20 4.41 -4.63
CA GLU A 115 6.30 3.63 -3.79
C GLU A 115 7.06 2.65 -2.89
N ALA A 116 8.07 1.95 -3.40
CA ALA A 116 8.91 1.05 -2.61
C ALA A 116 9.64 1.80 -1.48
N LEU A 117 10.21 2.97 -1.77
CA LEU A 117 10.86 3.83 -0.76
C LEU A 117 9.86 4.37 0.27
N ARG A 118 8.64 4.72 -0.15
CA ARG A 118 7.57 5.15 0.76
C ARG A 118 7.17 4.04 1.73
N GLN A 119 7.02 2.82 1.22
CA GLN A 119 6.72 1.64 2.03
C GLN A 119 7.89 1.27 2.96
N LEU A 120 9.14 1.38 2.50
CA LEU A 120 10.33 1.16 3.33
C LEU A 120 10.39 2.13 4.52
N LYS A 121 10.14 3.43 4.29
CA LYS A 121 10.03 4.44 5.36
C LYS A 121 8.90 4.14 6.35
N LYS A 122 7.83 3.48 5.90
CA LYS A 122 6.75 3.01 6.78
C LYS A 122 7.25 1.85 7.65
N LEU A 123 7.95 0.88 7.06
CA LEU A 123 8.54 -0.26 7.78
C LEU A 123 9.50 0.19 8.89
N GLU A 124 10.34 1.20 8.63
CA GLU A 124 11.27 1.79 9.62
C GLU A 124 10.60 2.28 10.91
N ARG A 125 9.31 2.62 10.87
CA ARG A 125 8.55 3.18 12.01
C ARG A 125 7.65 2.15 12.68
N MET A 126 7.53 0.96 12.13
CA MET A 126 6.61 -0.07 12.61
C MET A 126 7.26 -0.97 13.66
N HIS A 127 6.43 -1.54 14.54
CA HIS A 127 6.89 -2.52 15.50
C HIS A 127 7.16 -3.86 14.81
N PRO A 128 8.30 -4.55 15.07
CA PRO A 128 8.67 -5.80 14.40
C PRO A 128 7.60 -6.90 14.44
N ASP A 129 6.91 -7.04 15.58
CA ASP A 129 5.93 -8.11 15.83
C ASP A 129 4.52 -7.85 15.27
N ALA A 130 4.26 -6.69 14.66
CA ALA A 130 2.93 -6.40 14.14
C ALA A 130 2.63 -7.22 12.87
N ALA A 131 1.40 -7.74 12.74
CA ALA A 131 0.98 -8.51 11.56
C ALA A 131 1.11 -7.71 10.23
N GLU A 132 0.91 -6.39 10.31
CA GLU A 132 1.13 -5.49 9.17
C GLU A 132 2.61 -5.45 8.73
N THR A 133 3.55 -5.57 9.68
CA THR A 133 5.00 -5.56 9.42
C THR A 133 5.40 -6.78 8.58
N ALA A 134 4.94 -7.98 8.96
CA ALA A 134 5.17 -9.20 8.20
C ALA A 134 4.64 -9.09 6.75
N THR A 135 3.42 -8.56 6.60
CA THR A 135 2.80 -8.37 5.28
C THR A 135 3.57 -7.36 4.42
N LEU A 136 4.10 -6.30 5.04
CA LEU A 136 4.89 -5.28 4.37
C LEU A 136 6.27 -5.80 3.94
N ARG A 137 6.94 -6.58 4.80
CA ARG A 137 8.20 -7.28 4.48
C ARG A 137 8.03 -8.19 3.26
N SER A 138 7.04 -9.08 3.29
CA SER A 138 6.77 -9.97 2.15
C SER A 138 6.48 -9.21 0.86
N TRP A 139 5.78 -8.07 0.93
CA TRP A 139 5.57 -7.22 -0.23
C TRP A 139 6.86 -6.58 -0.75
N LEU A 140 7.72 -6.09 0.15
CA LEU A 140 9.02 -5.52 -0.21
C LEU A 140 9.96 -6.58 -0.83
N GLU A 141 9.93 -7.81 -0.33
CA GLU A 141 10.64 -8.94 -0.93
C GLU A 141 10.15 -9.20 -2.35
N ILE A 142 8.84 -9.35 -2.54
CA ILE A 142 8.26 -9.58 -3.88
C ILE A 142 8.67 -8.47 -4.84
N ILE A 143 8.55 -7.19 -4.44
CA ILE A 143 8.81 -6.08 -5.37
C ILE A 143 10.30 -5.94 -5.69
N THR A 144 11.19 -6.25 -4.74
CA THR A 144 12.65 -6.19 -4.96
C THR A 144 13.17 -7.41 -5.73
N ASP A 145 12.53 -8.57 -5.62
CA ASP A 145 12.92 -9.77 -6.36
C ASP A 145 12.49 -9.75 -7.84
N LEU A 146 11.58 -8.84 -8.20
CA LEU A 146 11.14 -8.72 -9.59
C LEU A 146 12.29 -8.22 -10.50
N PRO A 147 12.46 -8.81 -11.70
CA PRO A 147 13.57 -8.50 -12.59
C PRO A 147 13.36 -7.20 -13.40
N TRP A 148 13.03 -6.07 -12.76
CA TRP A 148 12.59 -4.81 -13.41
C TRP A 148 13.46 -4.37 -14.60
N SER A 149 14.78 -4.35 -14.42
CA SER A 149 15.75 -3.94 -15.45
C SER A 149 16.49 -5.09 -16.13
N LYS A 150 16.34 -6.32 -15.61
CA LYS A 150 17.08 -7.48 -16.09
C LYS A 150 16.33 -8.15 -17.24
N ALA A 151 16.84 -8.01 -18.46
CA ALA A 151 16.28 -8.65 -19.64
C ALA A 151 17.18 -9.79 -20.16
N SER A 152 16.57 -10.85 -20.68
CA SER A 152 17.27 -11.80 -21.53
C SER A 152 17.67 -11.16 -22.86
N LYS A 153 18.83 -11.55 -23.41
CA LYS A 153 19.30 -11.06 -24.70
C LYS A 153 18.45 -11.66 -25.81
N ASP A 154 17.55 -10.85 -26.35
CA ASP A 154 16.63 -11.27 -27.40
C ASP A 154 17.37 -11.54 -28.72
N ASN A 155 16.90 -12.54 -29.46
CA ASN A 155 17.50 -12.96 -30.72
C ASN A 155 16.42 -13.18 -31.78
N LEU A 156 16.27 -12.23 -32.70
CA LEU A 156 15.27 -12.23 -33.77
C LEU A 156 15.86 -12.65 -35.13
N ASP A 157 16.82 -13.58 -35.11
CA ASP A 157 17.31 -14.23 -36.32
C ASP A 157 16.32 -15.33 -36.76
N LEU A 158 15.59 -15.03 -37.83
CA LEU A 158 14.57 -15.92 -38.39
C LEU A 158 15.18 -17.21 -38.97
N HIS A 159 16.40 -17.17 -39.53
CA HIS A 159 17.06 -18.36 -40.05
C HIS A 159 17.46 -19.31 -38.93
N LYS A 160 17.98 -18.75 -37.84
CA LYS A 160 18.28 -19.55 -36.64
C LYS A 160 17.00 -20.10 -36.01
N ALA A 161 15.94 -19.32 -35.94
CA ALA A 161 14.65 -19.77 -35.43
C ALA A 161 14.09 -20.95 -36.26
N GLN A 162 14.14 -20.86 -37.59
CA GLN A 162 13.72 -21.94 -38.47
C GLN A 162 14.55 -23.22 -38.23
N ARG A 163 15.88 -23.11 -38.16
CA ARG A 163 16.76 -24.26 -37.87
C ARG A 163 16.43 -24.93 -36.54
N ILE A 164 16.20 -24.16 -35.48
CA ILE A 164 15.84 -24.72 -34.16
C ILE A 164 14.46 -25.41 -34.20
N LEU A 165 13.49 -24.82 -34.90
CA LEU A 165 12.18 -25.45 -35.07
C LEU A 165 12.28 -26.75 -35.88
N ASP A 166 13.14 -26.80 -36.90
CA ASP A 166 13.38 -28.00 -37.71
C ASP A 166 14.16 -29.09 -36.96
N GLU A 167 15.11 -28.70 -36.10
CA GLU A 167 15.85 -29.59 -35.21
C GLU A 167 14.94 -30.23 -34.17
N ASP A 168 14.10 -29.43 -33.51
CA ASP A 168 13.30 -29.89 -32.37
C ASP A 168 11.99 -30.58 -32.80
N HIS A 169 11.50 -30.34 -34.03
CA HIS A 169 10.20 -30.83 -34.50
C HIS A 169 10.26 -31.34 -35.95
N TYR A 170 9.92 -32.60 -36.17
CA TYR A 170 9.81 -33.16 -37.53
C TYR A 170 8.48 -32.76 -38.20
N GLY A 171 8.53 -32.37 -39.49
CA GLY A 171 7.37 -31.96 -40.27
C GLY A 171 6.78 -30.63 -39.79
N LEU A 172 5.45 -30.54 -39.68
CA LEU A 172 4.72 -29.33 -39.24
C LEU A 172 5.03 -28.07 -40.06
N GLU A 173 5.37 -28.21 -41.34
CA GLU A 173 5.83 -27.13 -42.21
C GLU A 173 4.94 -25.88 -42.15
N LYS A 174 3.61 -26.07 -42.28
CA LYS A 174 2.63 -24.98 -42.20
C LYS A 174 2.63 -24.26 -40.85
N VAL A 175 2.86 -24.98 -39.75
CA VAL A 175 2.89 -24.41 -38.39
C VAL A 175 4.18 -23.64 -38.18
N LYS A 176 5.33 -24.22 -38.56
CA LYS A 176 6.64 -23.56 -38.48
C LYS A 176 6.66 -22.28 -39.30
N GLU A 177 6.17 -22.32 -40.54
CA GLU A 177 6.05 -21.15 -41.41
C GLU A 177 5.23 -20.03 -40.75
N ARG A 178 4.12 -20.36 -40.09
CA ARG A 178 3.30 -19.38 -39.35
C ARG A 178 4.00 -18.81 -38.12
N ILE A 179 4.76 -19.63 -37.39
CA ILE A 179 5.58 -19.15 -36.26
C ILE A 179 6.64 -18.17 -36.77
N ILE A 180 7.37 -18.51 -37.84
CA ILE A 180 8.36 -17.62 -38.44
C ILE A 180 7.72 -16.32 -38.94
N ALA A 181 6.56 -16.39 -39.59
CA ALA A 181 5.84 -15.20 -40.01
C ALA A 181 5.49 -14.29 -38.81
N ALA A 182 5.02 -14.85 -37.70
CA ALA A 182 4.75 -14.09 -36.48
C ALA A 182 6.02 -13.43 -35.90
N LEU A 183 7.14 -14.15 -35.89
CA LEU A 183 8.44 -13.61 -35.48
C LEU A 183 8.95 -12.51 -36.43
N ALA A 184 8.68 -12.64 -37.73
CA ALA A 184 9.02 -11.62 -38.72
C ALA A 184 8.25 -10.32 -38.50
N VAL A 185 6.94 -10.40 -38.23
CA VAL A 185 6.13 -9.22 -37.87
C VAL A 185 6.67 -8.57 -36.59
N ARG A 186 7.07 -9.37 -35.60
CA ARG A 186 7.68 -8.87 -34.36
C ARG A 186 9.03 -8.18 -34.61
N LYS A 187 9.83 -8.68 -35.54
CA LYS A 187 11.11 -8.04 -35.93
C LYS A 187 10.91 -6.67 -36.56
N LEU A 188 9.81 -6.46 -37.27
CA LEU A 188 9.50 -5.18 -37.94
C LEU A 188 8.85 -4.14 -37.01
N LYS A 189 8.21 -4.56 -35.91
CA LYS A 189 7.49 -3.66 -34.99
C LYS A 189 8.20 -3.57 -33.63
N GLU A 190 8.65 -2.37 -33.26
CA GLU A 190 9.30 -2.12 -31.95
C GLU A 190 8.35 -2.30 -30.76
N LYS A 191 7.06 -1.99 -30.92
CA LYS A 191 6.03 -2.20 -29.88
C LYS A 191 5.05 -3.29 -30.32
N PRO A 192 5.02 -4.44 -29.62
CA PRO A 192 4.15 -5.55 -29.99
C PRO A 192 2.71 -5.28 -29.53
N LYS A 193 1.98 -4.45 -30.29
CA LYS A 193 0.51 -4.53 -30.34
C LYS A 193 0.15 -5.51 -31.46
N GLY A 194 0.49 -6.78 -31.25
CA GLY A 194 0.33 -7.85 -32.22
C GLY A 194 -0.55 -8.97 -31.67
N PRO A 195 -1.16 -9.78 -32.55
CA PRO A 195 -1.96 -10.92 -32.12
C PRO A 195 -1.11 -11.91 -31.31
N ILE A 196 -1.72 -12.47 -30.26
CA ILE A 196 -1.11 -13.56 -29.47
C ILE A 196 -1.13 -14.84 -30.32
N LEU A 197 0.01 -15.53 -30.39
CA LEU A 197 0.09 -16.79 -31.11
C LEU A 197 -0.69 -17.87 -30.35
N CYS A 198 -1.75 -18.39 -30.95
CA CYS A 198 -2.55 -19.47 -30.39
C CYS A 198 -2.29 -20.78 -31.16
N LEU A 199 -1.82 -21.80 -30.45
CA LEU A 199 -1.59 -23.14 -30.99
C LEU A 199 -2.77 -24.04 -30.64
N VAL A 200 -3.53 -24.48 -31.65
CA VAL A 200 -4.73 -25.32 -31.48
C VAL A 200 -4.49 -26.69 -32.08
N GLY A 201 -4.93 -27.74 -31.36
CA GLY A 201 -4.84 -29.12 -31.82
C GLY A 201 -5.15 -30.11 -30.70
N PRO A 202 -5.23 -31.43 -30.98
CA PRO A 202 -5.47 -32.44 -29.96
C PRO A 202 -4.33 -32.49 -28.92
N PRO A 203 -4.54 -33.13 -27.75
CA PRO A 203 -3.47 -33.39 -26.80
C PRO A 203 -2.37 -34.26 -27.43
N GLY A 204 -1.12 -34.07 -27.00
CA GLY A 204 0.02 -34.88 -27.48
C GLY A 204 0.71 -34.42 -28.77
N VAL A 205 0.20 -33.39 -29.47
CA VAL A 205 0.80 -32.90 -30.74
C VAL A 205 2.01 -31.98 -30.57
N GLY A 206 2.59 -31.88 -29.37
CA GLY A 206 3.82 -31.12 -29.13
C GLY A 206 3.67 -29.59 -28.99
N LYS A 207 2.46 -29.06 -28.75
CA LYS A 207 2.22 -27.59 -28.57
C LYS A 207 3.16 -26.94 -27.55
N THR A 208 3.30 -27.55 -26.38
CA THR A 208 4.18 -27.05 -25.30
C THR A 208 5.65 -27.15 -25.67
N SER A 209 6.01 -28.19 -26.42
CA SER A 209 7.37 -28.36 -26.94
C SER A 209 7.70 -27.27 -27.98
N LEU A 210 6.77 -26.95 -28.88
CA LEU A 210 6.91 -25.83 -29.83
C LEU A 210 7.15 -24.52 -29.10
N GLY A 211 6.36 -24.19 -28.07
CA GLY A 211 6.57 -22.98 -27.26
C GLY A 211 7.98 -22.91 -26.64
N ARG A 212 8.51 -24.04 -26.17
CA ARG A 212 9.88 -24.14 -25.64
C ARG A 212 10.93 -23.89 -26.73
N SER A 213 10.76 -24.45 -27.92
CA SER A 213 11.65 -24.21 -29.06
C SER A 213 11.62 -22.76 -29.52
N VAL A 214 10.45 -22.10 -29.52
CA VAL A 214 10.35 -20.65 -29.78
C VAL A 214 11.13 -19.85 -28.75
N ALA A 215 11.00 -20.17 -27.46
CA ALA A 215 11.76 -19.50 -26.40
C ALA A 215 13.28 -19.69 -26.57
N ARG A 216 13.72 -20.92 -26.89
CA ARG A 216 15.12 -21.25 -27.20
C ARG A 216 15.63 -20.46 -28.41
N ALA A 217 14.82 -20.35 -29.47
CA ALA A 217 15.16 -19.58 -30.67
C ALA A 217 15.37 -18.09 -30.37
N LEU A 218 14.46 -17.53 -29.57
CA LEU A 218 14.50 -16.13 -29.15
C LEU A 218 15.56 -15.83 -28.07
N GLY A 219 16.14 -16.85 -27.43
CA GLY A 219 17.04 -16.67 -26.29
C GLY A 219 16.34 -16.18 -25.02
N ARG A 220 15.01 -16.39 -24.92
CA ARG A 220 14.19 -15.94 -23.79
C ARG A 220 13.97 -17.07 -22.79
N LYS A 221 13.76 -16.72 -21.53
CA LYS A 221 13.35 -17.69 -20.49
C LYS A 221 11.94 -18.19 -20.78
N PHE A 222 11.73 -19.49 -20.71
CA PHE A 222 10.44 -20.14 -20.95
C PHE A 222 9.73 -20.38 -19.63
N MET A 223 8.51 -19.87 -19.50
CA MET A 223 7.62 -20.16 -18.38
C MET A 223 6.32 -20.75 -18.91
N ARG A 224 5.81 -21.79 -18.23
CA ARG A 224 4.53 -22.40 -18.56
C ARG A 224 3.56 -22.16 -17.42
N LEU A 225 2.38 -21.63 -17.75
CA LEU A 225 1.28 -21.44 -16.82
C LEU A 225 0.09 -22.26 -17.32
N SER A 226 -0.37 -23.21 -16.52
CA SER A 226 -1.61 -23.91 -16.82
C SER A 226 -2.79 -23.03 -16.39
N LEU A 227 -3.72 -22.81 -17.31
CA LEU A 227 -4.98 -22.14 -17.03
C LEU A 227 -6.12 -23.13 -16.74
N GLY A 228 -5.86 -24.43 -16.87
CA GLY A 228 -6.79 -25.48 -16.47
C GLY A 228 -7.14 -25.37 -14.98
N GLY A 229 -8.44 -25.29 -14.70
CA GLY A 229 -8.96 -25.15 -13.34
C GLY A 229 -8.78 -23.76 -12.72
N VAL A 230 -8.49 -22.73 -13.53
CA VAL A 230 -8.54 -21.34 -13.05
C VAL A 230 -10.00 -20.89 -13.00
N HIS A 231 -10.47 -20.62 -11.79
CA HIS A 231 -11.86 -20.22 -11.53
C HIS A 231 -11.97 -18.80 -11.01
N ASP A 232 -10.89 -18.23 -10.45
CA ASP A 232 -10.90 -16.89 -9.88
C ASP A 232 -9.91 -15.97 -10.61
N GLU A 233 -10.35 -14.74 -10.85
CA GLU A 233 -9.55 -13.63 -11.35
C GLU A 233 -8.32 -13.36 -10.47
N ALA A 234 -8.48 -13.55 -9.15
CA ALA A 234 -7.43 -13.36 -8.18
C ALA A 234 -6.25 -14.33 -8.39
N GLU A 235 -6.43 -15.46 -9.07
CA GLU A 235 -5.31 -16.34 -9.40
C GLU A 235 -4.38 -15.73 -10.46
N ILE A 236 -4.92 -14.88 -11.34
CA ILE A 236 -4.16 -14.22 -12.40
C ILE A 236 -3.61 -12.88 -11.92
N ARG A 237 -4.43 -12.06 -11.25
CA ARG A 237 -4.05 -10.73 -10.76
C ARG A 237 -3.37 -10.74 -9.39
N GLY A 238 -3.71 -11.70 -8.54
CA GLY A 238 -3.32 -11.73 -7.13
C GLY A 238 -4.38 -11.11 -6.22
N HIS A 239 -4.16 -11.28 -4.92
CA HIS A 239 -5.05 -10.75 -3.90
C HIS A 239 -4.64 -9.35 -3.45
N ARG A 240 -5.59 -8.58 -2.92
CA ARG A 240 -5.27 -7.33 -2.23
C ARG A 240 -4.37 -7.64 -1.04
N ARG A 241 -3.28 -6.87 -0.89
CA ARG A 241 -2.28 -7.01 0.18
C ARG A 241 -2.88 -6.98 1.59
N THR A 242 -4.04 -6.37 1.78
CA THR A 242 -4.73 -6.31 3.08
C THR A 242 -5.26 -7.66 3.57
N TYR A 243 -5.32 -8.67 2.71
CA TYR A 243 -5.73 -10.01 3.11
C TYR A 243 -4.55 -10.80 3.69
N VAL A 244 -4.80 -11.48 4.81
CA VAL A 244 -3.80 -12.38 5.43
C VAL A 244 -3.45 -13.47 4.41
N GLY A 245 -2.16 -13.64 4.13
CA GLY A 245 -1.69 -14.60 3.12
C GLY A 245 -1.86 -14.14 1.68
N ALA A 246 -2.04 -12.83 1.43
CA ALA A 246 -2.13 -12.29 0.07
C ALA A 246 -0.86 -12.60 -0.74
N MET A 247 -1.04 -13.28 -1.87
CA MET A 247 0.02 -13.63 -2.80
C MET A 247 -0.18 -12.90 -4.13
N PRO A 248 0.92 -12.59 -4.85
CA PRO A 248 0.84 -12.04 -6.19
C PRO A 248 0.25 -13.08 -7.14
N GLY A 249 -0.39 -12.64 -8.22
CA GLY A 249 -0.97 -13.54 -9.21
C GLY A 249 0.07 -14.37 -9.96
N ARG A 250 -0.38 -15.45 -10.60
CA ARG A 250 0.47 -16.43 -11.31
C ARG A 250 1.39 -15.79 -12.37
N ILE A 251 0.96 -14.70 -13.02
CA ILE A 251 1.79 -13.99 -14.00
C ILE A 251 3.02 -13.36 -13.34
N ILE A 252 2.83 -12.65 -12.23
CA ILE A 252 3.92 -11.99 -11.50
C ILE A 252 4.87 -13.04 -10.91
N GLN A 253 4.33 -14.13 -10.36
CA GLN A 253 5.13 -15.26 -9.88
C GLN A 253 5.96 -15.89 -11.01
N ALA A 254 5.40 -16.04 -12.22
CA ALA A 254 6.14 -16.56 -13.36
C ALA A 254 7.28 -15.64 -13.78
N ILE A 255 7.08 -14.32 -13.74
CA ILE A 255 8.12 -13.33 -14.04
C ILE A 255 9.23 -13.38 -12.98
N GLN A 256 8.87 -13.47 -11.70
CA GLN A 256 9.82 -13.63 -10.59
C GLN A 256 10.67 -14.90 -10.78
N GLN A 257 10.03 -16.04 -11.05
CA GLN A 257 10.71 -17.32 -11.32
C GLN A 257 11.58 -17.29 -12.58
N ALA A 258 11.16 -16.58 -13.62
CA ALA A 258 11.96 -16.43 -14.84
C ALA A 258 13.24 -15.63 -14.60
N GLY A 259 13.24 -14.71 -13.64
CA GLY A 259 14.37 -13.84 -13.31
C GLY A 259 14.74 -12.87 -14.44
N THR A 260 13.84 -12.64 -15.39
CA THR A 260 13.97 -11.66 -16.48
C THR A 260 12.64 -10.96 -16.74
N ASN A 261 12.63 -9.69 -17.15
CA ASN A 261 11.41 -8.92 -17.47
C ASN A 261 10.79 -9.21 -18.85
N ASN A 262 11.46 -10.01 -19.69
CA ASN A 262 11.00 -10.32 -21.04
C ASN A 262 10.84 -11.84 -21.32
N PRO A 263 10.30 -12.65 -20.38
CA PRO A 263 10.17 -14.08 -20.58
C PRO A 263 9.13 -14.39 -21.67
N LEU A 264 9.23 -15.59 -22.26
CA LEU A 264 8.14 -16.17 -23.03
C LEU A 264 7.27 -16.98 -22.07
N ILE A 265 6.08 -16.45 -21.79
CA ILE A 265 5.08 -17.12 -20.97
C ILE A 265 4.11 -17.84 -21.90
N MET A 266 4.01 -19.15 -21.77
CA MET A 266 3.02 -19.96 -22.46
C MET A 266 1.83 -20.20 -21.53
N LEU A 267 0.66 -19.78 -21.99
CA LEU A 267 -0.63 -20.06 -21.35
C LEU A 267 -1.19 -21.36 -21.94
N ASP A 268 -1.19 -22.43 -21.15
CA ASP A 268 -1.68 -23.76 -21.54
C ASP A 268 -3.16 -23.93 -21.14
N GLU A 269 -3.90 -24.73 -21.90
CA GLU A 269 -5.31 -25.07 -21.59
C GLU A 269 -6.26 -23.86 -21.45
N ILE A 270 -6.09 -22.83 -22.29
CA ILE A 270 -6.99 -21.66 -22.27
C ILE A 270 -8.46 -22.01 -22.57
N ASP A 271 -8.71 -23.13 -23.26
CA ASP A 271 -10.05 -23.66 -23.53
C ASP A 271 -10.77 -24.18 -22.27
N LYS A 272 -10.05 -24.31 -21.14
CA LYS A 272 -10.57 -24.76 -19.85
C LYS A 272 -10.91 -23.64 -18.88
N VAL A 273 -10.72 -22.38 -19.30
CA VAL A 273 -10.99 -21.19 -18.48
C VAL A 273 -12.49 -20.85 -18.50
N GLY A 274 -13.06 -20.53 -17.33
CA GLY A 274 -14.40 -19.91 -17.24
C GLY A 274 -15.60 -20.85 -17.40
N ALA A 275 -15.42 -22.16 -17.20
CA ALA A 275 -16.53 -23.12 -17.27
C ALA A 275 -17.52 -23.04 -16.09
N ASP A 276 -17.25 -22.25 -15.04
CA ASP A 276 -18.05 -22.17 -13.82
C ASP A 276 -18.49 -20.73 -13.46
N PHE A 277 -19.66 -20.63 -12.83
CA PHE A 277 -20.53 -19.45 -12.70
C PHE A 277 -20.04 -18.30 -11.76
N ARG A 278 -18.75 -18.22 -11.42
CA ARG A 278 -18.21 -17.17 -10.52
C ARG A 278 -17.01 -16.46 -11.14
N GLY A 279 -17.23 -15.22 -11.57
CA GLY A 279 -16.19 -14.34 -12.14
C GLY A 279 -15.88 -14.66 -13.61
N ASP A 280 -15.45 -13.65 -14.36
CA ASP A 280 -14.94 -13.84 -15.72
C ASP A 280 -13.41 -13.64 -15.73
N PRO A 281 -12.61 -14.72 -15.52
CA PRO A 281 -11.16 -14.65 -15.57
C PRO A 281 -10.63 -14.21 -16.95
N SER A 282 -11.46 -14.24 -18.00
CA SER A 282 -11.10 -13.76 -19.34
C SER A 282 -10.79 -12.27 -19.33
N SER A 283 -11.49 -11.49 -18.51
CA SER A 283 -11.23 -10.05 -18.35
C SER A 283 -9.83 -9.78 -17.79
N ALA A 284 -9.37 -10.60 -16.84
CA ALA A 284 -8.01 -10.53 -16.31
C ALA A 284 -6.93 -11.01 -17.27
N LEU A 285 -7.27 -11.90 -18.23
CA LEU A 285 -6.34 -12.32 -19.28
C LEU A 285 -6.16 -11.29 -20.39
N LEU A 286 -7.11 -10.38 -20.57
CA LEU A 286 -7.06 -9.32 -21.58
C LEU A 286 -6.24 -8.09 -21.13
N GLU A 287 -6.12 -7.89 -19.81
CA GLU A 287 -5.27 -6.86 -19.21
C GLU A 287 -3.78 -7.21 -19.23
#